data_AF-A0A261KSB7-F1
#
_entry.id   AF-A0A261KSB7-F1
#
_cell.length_a   1.000
_cell.length_b   1.000
_cell.length_c   1.000
_cell.angle_alpha   90.00
_cell.angle_beta   90.00
_cell.angle_gamma   90.00
#
_symmetry.space_group_name_H-M   'P 1'
#
loop_
_entity.id
_entity.type
_entity.pdbx_description
1 polymer ?
#
loop_
_entity_poly.entity_id
_entity_poly.type
_entity_poly.pdbx_seq_one_letter_code
_entity_poly.pdbx_strand_id
1 'polypeptide(L)'
;MDEIMKIIQEYIIEKTIEVGNGFEWRGKGKEPQWNNPKSTKAYDHIERHHGPQLKSENFRGRIASTNTNQGQWLNAQDWVEAERFIPKYYGKYIVDFQRLIGRIYHTDGTVTENVTRAFIIRKKDGTLKTAYPILNTDDL
;
A
#
# COMPACT_ATOMS: atom_id res chain seq x y z
N MET A 1 20.69 0.64 -14.74
CA MET A 1 20.78 -0.29 -13.60
C MET A 1 19.35 -0.47 -13.17
N ASP A 2 18.75 -1.64 -13.43
CA ASP A 2 17.35 -1.86 -13.08
C ASP A 2 17.23 -1.83 -11.56
N GLU A 3 16.51 -0.85 -11.03
CA GLU A 3 16.22 -0.75 -9.60
C GLU A 3 15.22 -1.85 -9.23
N ILE A 4 15.73 -2.95 -8.67
CA ILE A 4 14.92 -4.10 -8.30
C ILE A 4 14.26 -3.82 -6.93
N MET A 5 12.93 -3.72 -6.91
CA MET A 5 12.13 -3.68 -5.68
C MET A 5 12.48 -4.84 -4.75
N LYS A 6 12.41 -4.64 -3.43
CA LYS A 6 12.75 -5.66 -2.43
C LYS A 6 11.70 -5.77 -1.35
N ILE A 7 11.33 -7.00 -0.97
CA ILE A 7 10.60 -7.24 0.28
C ILE A 7 11.66 -7.22 1.38
N ILE A 8 11.60 -6.23 2.27
CA ILE A 8 12.58 -6.10 3.35
C ILE A 8 12.10 -6.73 4.66
N GLN A 9 10.78 -6.82 4.85
CA GLN A 9 10.15 -7.54 5.95
C GLN A 9 8.86 -8.20 5.48
N GLU A 10 8.58 -9.38 6.00
CA GLU A 10 7.31 -10.06 5.81
C GLU A 10 6.85 -10.72 7.12
N TYR A 11 5.55 -10.68 7.35
CA TYR A 11 4.88 -11.42 8.42
C TYR A 11 3.70 -12.16 7.82
N ILE A 12 3.89 -13.45 7.61
CA ILE A 12 2.94 -14.31 6.92
C ILE A 12 2.03 -14.95 7.96
N ILE A 13 0.72 -14.76 7.78
CA ILE A 13 -0.28 -15.27 8.71
C ILE A 13 -0.85 -16.60 8.19
N GLU A 14 -1.20 -16.66 6.90
CA GLU A 14 -1.81 -17.84 6.30
C GLU A 14 -1.53 -17.89 4.79
N LYS A 15 -1.18 -19.07 4.27
CA LYS A 15 -0.83 -19.31 2.84
C LYS A 15 -1.88 -20.10 2.06
N THR A 16 -3.09 -20.24 2.60
CA THR A 16 -4.13 -21.14 2.04
C THR A 16 -4.89 -20.54 0.87
N ILE A 17 -4.94 -19.22 0.76
CA ILE A 17 -5.68 -18.48 -0.27
C ILE A 17 -4.73 -17.51 -0.95
N GLU A 18 -4.68 -17.58 -2.28
CA GLU A 18 -3.90 -16.68 -3.12
C GLU A 18 -4.83 -15.91 -4.06
N VAL A 19 -4.86 -14.58 -3.94
CA VAL A 19 -5.71 -13.70 -4.76
C VAL A 19 -4.93 -12.45 -5.16
N GLY A 20 -5.01 -12.07 -6.42
CA GLY A 20 -4.37 -10.87 -6.96
C GLY A 20 -3.97 -11.06 -8.42
N ASN A 21 -3.09 -10.18 -8.91
CA ASN A 21 -2.61 -10.30 -10.28
C ASN A 21 -2.00 -11.68 -10.55
N GLY A 22 -2.49 -12.36 -11.61
CA GLY A 22 -2.04 -13.69 -12.01
C GLY A 22 -2.71 -14.85 -11.29
N PHE A 23 -3.64 -14.60 -10.37
CA PHE A 23 -4.33 -15.64 -9.59
C PHE A 23 -5.84 -15.60 -9.81
N GLU A 24 -6.47 -16.77 -9.68
CA GLU A 24 -7.91 -16.94 -9.87
C GLU A 24 -8.72 -16.15 -8.83
N TRP A 25 -9.71 -15.39 -9.31
CA TRP A 25 -10.68 -14.73 -8.43
C TRP A 25 -11.75 -15.71 -7.94
N ARG A 26 -11.72 -16.01 -6.63
CA ARG A 26 -12.66 -16.94 -5.97
C ARG A 26 -13.79 -16.26 -5.17
N GLY A 27 -13.86 -14.94 -5.18
CA GLY A 27 -14.89 -14.20 -4.45
C GLY A 27 -16.16 -13.96 -5.28
N LYS A 28 -17.11 -13.22 -4.71
CA LYS A 28 -18.41 -12.92 -5.35
C LYS A 28 -18.34 -11.71 -6.28
N GLY A 29 -19.16 -11.73 -7.34
CA GLY A 29 -19.33 -10.63 -8.30
C GLY A 29 -18.13 -10.41 -9.23
N LYS A 30 -18.12 -9.29 -9.96
CA LYS A 30 -17.08 -8.95 -10.94
C LYS A 30 -15.69 -8.93 -10.31
N GLU A 31 -14.73 -9.62 -10.92
CA GLU A 31 -13.34 -9.68 -10.48
C GLU A 31 -12.70 -8.28 -10.31
N PRO A 32 -11.86 -8.06 -9.28
CA PRO A 32 -11.07 -6.84 -9.19
C PRO A 32 -10.11 -6.69 -10.37
N GLN A 33 -10.04 -5.48 -10.93
CA GLN A 33 -9.16 -5.22 -12.07
C GLN A 33 -7.74 -4.92 -11.54
N TRP A 34 -6.98 -5.97 -11.21
CA TRP A 34 -5.67 -5.84 -10.55
C TRP A 34 -4.66 -4.95 -11.29
N ASN A 35 -4.73 -4.90 -12.64
CA ASN A 35 -3.86 -4.06 -13.45
C ASN A 35 -4.34 -2.61 -13.64
N ASN A 36 -5.49 -2.24 -13.05
CA ASN A 36 -6.07 -0.92 -13.18
C ASN A 36 -5.99 -0.20 -11.82
N PRO A 37 -5.16 0.85 -11.64
CA PRO A 37 -5.06 1.56 -10.37
C PRO A 37 -6.40 2.18 -9.93
N LYS A 38 -7.33 2.43 -10.86
CA LYS A 38 -8.68 2.94 -10.60
C LYS A 38 -9.69 1.87 -10.21
N SER A 39 -9.26 0.61 -10.04
CA SER A 39 -10.16 -0.47 -9.63
C SER A 39 -10.65 -0.23 -8.21
N THR A 40 -11.89 0.22 -8.05
CA THR A 40 -12.52 0.42 -6.74
C THR A 40 -12.55 -0.87 -5.92
N LYS A 41 -12.75 -2.02 -6.58
CA LYS A 41 -12.76 -3.32 -5.88
C LYS A 41 -11.39 -3.73 -5.33
N ALA A 42 -10.28 -3.31 -5.96
CA ALA A 42 -8.93 -3.63 -5.50
C ALA A 42 -8.31 -2.55 -4.60
N TYR A 43 -8.55 -1.28 -4.93
CA TYR A 43 -7.72 -0.17 -4.45
C TYR A 43 -8.52 1.00 -3.84
N ASP A 44 -9.86 0.93 -3.70
CA ASP A 44 -10.67 2.05 -3.18
C ASP A 44 -10.18 2.56 -1.82
N HIS A 45 -9.82 1.66 -0.90
CA HIS A 45 -9.32 2.05 0.40
C HIS A 45 -8.00 2.85 0.29
N ILE A 46 -7.08 2.41 -0.59
CA ILE A 46 -5.79 3.06 -0.81
C ILE A 46 -6.00 4.44 -1.41
N GLU A 47 -6.77 4.55 -2.49
CA GLU A 47 -7.06 5.82 -3.16
C GLU A 47 -7.66 6.84 -2.18
N ARG A 48 -8.65 6.43 -1.38
CA ARG A 48 -9.39 7.33 -0.49
C ARG A 48 -8.62 7.79 0.74
N HIS A 49 -7.61 7.05 1.18
CA HIS A 49 -6.92 7.31 2.45
C HIS A 49 -5.45 7.69 2.27
N HIS A 50 -4.85 7.27 1.16
CA HIS A 50 -3.41 7.41 0.90
C HIS A 50 -3.12 7.87 -0.54
N GLY A 51 -4.16 8.12 -1.36
CA GLY A 51 -4.01 8.41 -2.78
C GLY A 51 -3.32 9.74 -3.11
N PRO A 52 -2.80 9.88 -4.34
CA PRO A 52 -2.07 11.07 -4.78
C PRO A 52 -2.95 12.31 -4.93
N GLN A 53 -4.27 12.14 -5.06
CA GLN A 53 -5.21 13.26 -5.21
C GLN A 53 -5.68 13.84 -3.87
N LEU A 54 -5.32 13.23 -2.74
CA LEU A 54 -5.64 13.76 -1.43
C LEU A 54 -4.84 15.02 -1.14
N LYS A 55 -5.48 15.99 -0.50
CA LYS A 55 -4.84 17.25 -0.09
C LYS A 55 -4.19 17.09 1.28
N SER A 56 -3.23 17.95 1.59
CA SER A 56 -2.52 17.94 2.88
C SER A 56 -3.47 18.02 4.09
N GLU A 57 -4.60 18.72 3.93
CA GLU A 57 -5.63 18.89 4.96
C GLU A 57 -6.33 17.56 5.29
N ASN A 58 -6.48 16.66 4.32
CA ASN A 58 -7.03 15.33 4.57
C ASN A 58 -6.12 14.53 5.53
N PHE A 59 -4.80 14.64 5.35
CA PHE A 59 -3.82 13.98 6.21
C PHE A 59 -3.74 14.64 7.59
N ARG A 60 -3.72 15.97 7.65
CA ARG A 60 -3.75 16.72 8.92
C ARG A 60 -4.99 16.37 9.76
N GLY A 61 -6.16 16.29 9.13
CA GLY A 61 -7.39 15.88 9.82
C GLY A 61 -7.32 14.46 10.39
N ARG A 62 -6.69 13.52 9.67
CA ARG A 62 -6.46 12.15 10.16
C ARG A 62 -5.39 12.08 11.25
N ILE A 63 -4.34 12.87 11.16
CA ILE A 63 -3.31 12.99 12.20
C ILE A 63 -3.96 13.46 13.50
N ALA A 64 -4.80 14.50 13.45
CA ALA A 64 -5.51 15.01 14.62
C ALA A 64 -6.42 13.97 15.28
N SER A 65 -7.02 13.05 14.50
CA SER A 65 -7.91 12.01 15.03
C SER A 65 -7.20 10.74 15.49
N THR A 66 -6.08 10.39 14.89
CA THR A 66 -5.38 9.11 15.14
C THR A 66 -4.10 9.25 15.95
N ASN A 67 -3.51 10.45 15.98
CA ASN A 67 -2.17 10.72 16.49
C ASN A 67 -1.10 9.79 15.87
N THR A 68 -1.23 9.51 14.57
CA THR A 68 -0.29 8.66 13.83
C THR A 68 0.13 9.33 12.52
N ASN A 69 1.38 9.08 12.11
CA ASN A 69 1.91 9.51 10.82
C ASN A 69 1.06 8.97 9.67
N GLN A 70 0.94 9.75 8.59
CA GLN A 70 0.12 9.39 7.43
C GLN A 70 0.94 9.41 6.15
N GLY A 71 1.06 8.24 5.52
CA GLY A 71 1.68 8.09 4.20
C GLY A 71 0.75 8.49 3.06
N GLN A 72 1.28 9.23 2.10
CA GLN A 72 0.64 9.59 0.84
C GLN A 72 1.47 9.09 -0.34
N TRP A 73 0.84 8.33 -1.23
CA TRP A 73 1.40 7.95 -2.52
C TRP A 73 1.50 9.15 -3.46
N LEU A 74 2.56 9.22 -4.28
CA LEU A 74 2.70 10.21 -5.34
C LEU A 74 2.12 9.72 -6.67
N ASN A 75 2.12 8.41 -6.91
CA ASN A 75 1.60 7.81 -8.13
C ASN A 75 0.73 6.58 -7.81
N ALA A 76 -0.47 6.54 -8.39
CA ALA A 76 -1.40 5.43 -8.25
C ALA A 76 -0.87 4.12 -8.85
N GLN A 77 0.04 4.19 -9.83
CA GLN A 77 0.62 2.98 -10.41
C GLN A 77 1.51 2.23 -9.42
N ASP A 78 2.06 2.91 -8.41
CA ASP A 78 2.98 2.30 -7.45
C ASP A 78 2.29 1.24 -6.57
N TRP A 79 1.03 1.42 -6.18
CA TRP A 79 0.32 0.38 -5.44
C TRP A 79 -0.06 -0.83 -6.30
N VAL A 80 -0.19 -0.66 -7.61
CA VAL A 80 -0.37 -1.78 -8.55
C VAL A 80 0.94 -2.57 -8.66
N GLU A 81 2.07 -1.88 -8.71
CA GLU A 81 3.39 -2.52 -8.70
C GLU A 81 3.65 -3.26 -7.40
N ALA A 82 3.34 -2.66 -6.24
CA ALA A 82 3.38 -3.35 -4.95
C ALA A 82 2.48 -4.60 -4.96
N GLU A 83 1.24 -4.49 -5.42
CA GLU A 83 0.29 -5.61 -5.48
C GLU A 83 0.87 -6.78 -6.28
N ARG A 84 1.42 -6.52 -7.47
CA ARG A 84 2.04 -7.52 -8.33
C ARG A 84 3.27 -8.15 -7.71
N PHE A 85 4.08 -7.36 -7.01
CA PHE A 85 5.35 -7.80 -6.45
C PHE A 85 5.21 -8.67 -5.19
N ILE A 86 4.29 -8.33 -4.28
CA ILE A 86 4.16 -9.06 -3.01
C ILE A 86 3.51 -10.44 -3.17
N PRO A 87 3.74 -11.38 -2.24
CA PRO A 87 3.00 -12.63 -2.19
C PRO A 87 1.50 -12.42 -2.12
N LYS A 88 0.73 -13.35 -2.69
CA LYS A 88 -0.73 -13.20 -2.90
C LYS A 88 -1.59 -13.74 -1.76
N TYR A 89 -0.99 -14.06 -0.63
CA TYR A 89 -1.65 -14.65 0.53
C TYR A 89 -1.64 -13.73 1.75
N TYR A 90 -2.35 -14.14 2.80
CA TYR A 90 -2.60 -13.32 3.98
C TYR A 90 -1.30 -13.04 4.76
N GLY A 91 -0.97 -11.76 4.85
CA GLY A 91 0.18 -11.30 5.59
C GLY A 91 0.33 -9.78 5.55
N LYS A 92 1.43 -9.34 6.14
CA LYS A 92 1.92 -7.96 6.07
C LYS A 92 3.29 -7.96 5.42
N TYR A 93 3.59 -6.92 4.66
CA TYR A 93 4.83 -6.79 3.91
C TYR A 93 5.34 -5.36 3.99
N ILE A 94 6.65 -5.19 4.11
CA ILE A 94 7.32 -3.91 3.82
C ILE A 94 8.13 -4.11 2.55
N VAL A 95 7.86 -3.25 1.58
CA VAL A 95 8.53 -3.25 0.28
C VAL A 95 9.32 -1.96 0.13
N ASP A 96 10.60 -2.10 -0.22
CA ASP A 96 11.46 -1.00 -0.64
C ASP A 96 11.46 -0.92 -2.16
N PHE A 97 10.96 0.19 -2.69
CA PHE A 97 10.88 0.43 -4.13
C PHE A 97 12.21 0.82 -4.75
N GLN A 98 13.22 1.17 -3.93
CA GLN A 98 14.51 1.72 -4.37
C GLN A 98 14.40 3.03 -5.20
N ARG A 99 13.19 3.59 -5.30
CA ARG A 99 12.86 4.89 -5.91
C ARG A 99 11.82 5.61 -5.07
N LEU A 100 11.63 6.89 -5.36
CA LEU A 100 10.63 7.73 -4.69
C LEU A 100 9.21 7.27 -5.05
N ILE A 101 8.35 7.10 -4.05
CA ILE A 101 6.95 6.68 -4.20
C ILE A 101 5.96 7.56 -3.44
N GLY A 102 6.43 8.34 -2.47
CA GLY A 102 5.55 8.89 -1.46
C GLY A 102 6.14 10.02 -0.63
N ARG A 103 5.28 10.53 0.25
CA ARG A 103 5.62 11.42 1.35
C ARG A 103 4.87 11.01 2.61
N ILE A 104 5.34 11.47 3.77
CA ILE A 104 4.70 11.21 5.07
C ILE A 104 4.45 12.52 5.78
N TYR A 105 3.22 12.69 6.24
CA TYR A 105 2.82 13.79 7.12
C TYR A 105 2.95 13.32 8.57
N HIS A 106 3.71 14.08 9.36
CA HIS A 106 4.04 13.74 10.74
C HIS A 106 3.09 14.40 11.75
N THR A 107 3.02 13.80 12.94
CA THR A 107 2.22 14.35 14.06
C THR A 107 2.69 15.72 14.54
N ASP A 108 3.96 16.07 14.32
CA ASP A 108 4.54 17.38 14.64
C ASP A 108 4.29 18.45 13.57
N GLY A 109 3.59 18.09 12.49
CA GLY A 109 3.27 18.98 11.36
C GLY A 109 4.35 19.05 10.28
N THR A 110 5.48 18.39 10.45
CA THR A 110 6.52 18.28 9.41
C THR A 110 6.11 17.27 8.33
N VAL A 111 6.83 17.31 7.19
CA VAL A 111 6.62 16.39 6.07
C VAL A 111 7.95 15.78 5.67
N THR A 112 8.05 14.45 5.67
CA THR A 112 9.14 13.74 5.00
C THR A 112 8.74 13.50 3.56
N GLU A 113 9.39 14.21 2.64
CA GLU A 113 9.32 13.94 1.21
C GLU A 113 10.22 12.75 0.83
N ASN A 114 10.10 12.28 -0.42
CA ASN A 114 11.02 11.31 -1.01
C ASN A 114 11.08 9.94 -0.31
N VAL A 115 9.92 9.44 0.13
CA VAL A 115 9.78 8.11 0.75
C VAL A 115 9.92 7.02 -0.31
N THR A 116 10.64 5.94 0.02
CA THR A 116 10.89 4.80 -0.88
C THR A 116 10.25 3.49 -0.44
N ARG A 117 9.69 3.43 0.77
CA ARG A 117 9.11 2.20 1.34
C ARG A 117 7.61 2.28 1.45
N ALA A 118 6.96 1.14 1.28
CA ALA A 118 5.54 0.96 1.49
C ALA A 118 5.27 -0.21 2.42
N PHE A 119 4.28 -0.04 3.28
CA PHE A 119 3.68 -1.11 4.06
C PHE A 119 2.41 -1.57 3.38
N ILE A 120 2.23 -2.89 3.28
CA ILE A 120 1.10 -3.51 2.60
C ILE A 120 0.49 -4.58 3.50
N ILE A 121 -0.84 -4.58 3.60
CA ILE A 121 -1.60 -5.61 4.32
C ILE A 121 -2.53 -6.32 3.35
N ARG A 122 -2.47 -7.65 3.31
CA ARG A 122 -3.52 -8.49 2.69
C ARG A 122 -4.50 -8.97 3.76
N LYS A 123 -5.73 -9.27 3.35
CA LYS A 123 -6.76 -9.89 4.21
C LYS A 123 -6.64 -11.41 4.15
N LYS A 124 -7.42 -12.09 5.01
CA LYS A 124 -7.56 -13.55 5.00
C LYS A 124 -8.06 -14.10 3.65
N ASP A 125 -8.87 -13.33 2.92
CA ASP A 125 -9.35 -13.70 1.58
C ASP A 125 -8.32 -13.44 0.45
N GLY A 126 -7.06 -13.10 0.81
CA GLY A 126 -5.97 -12.79 -0.12
C GLY A 126 -6.02 -11.39 -0.74
N THR A 127 -7.16 -10.68 -0.67
CA THR A 127 -7.28 -9.33 -1.25
C THR A 127 -6.48 -8.29 -0.46
N LEU A 128 -6.13 -7.18 -1.11
CA LEU A 128 -5.49 -6.05 -0.42
C LEU A 128 -6.46 -5.41 0.58
N LYS A 129 -5.96 -5.19 1.80
CA LYS A 129 -6.65 -4.40 2.82
C LYS A 129 -6.30 -2.92 2.68
N THR A 130 -5.01 -2.64 2.60
CA THR A 130 -4.44 -1.29 2.47
C THR A 130 -2.97 -1.39 2.02
N ALA A 131 -2.45 -0.29 1.51
CA ALA A 131 -1.05 -0.09 1.19
C ALA A 131 -0.73 1.40 1.31
N TYR A 132 0.37 1.77 1.96
CA TYR A 132 0.76 3.17 2.12
C TYR A 132 2.27 3.37 2.33
N PRO A 133 2.83 4.52 1.93
CA PRO A 133 4.23 4.83 2.20
C PRO A 133 4.54 4.92 3.69
N ILE A 134 5.72 4.45 4.08
CA ILE A 134 6.18 4.39 5.48
C ILE A 134 7.65 4.84 5.62
N LEU A 135 8.08 5.18 6.83
CA LEU A 135 9.46 5.58 7.09
C LEU A 135 10.42 4.39 6.98
N ASN A 136 11.71 4.70 6.81
CA ASN A 136 12.76 3.68 6.81
C ASN A 136 13.00 3.05 8.19
N THR A 137 12.44 3.65 9.24
CA THR A 137 12.50 3.17 10.63
C THR A 137 11.28 2.36 11.02
N ASP A 138 10.29 2.23 10.14
CA ASP A 138 9.06 1.51 10.45
C ASP A 138 9.26 0.00 10.21
N ASP A 139 8.79 -0.80 11.16
CA ASP A 139 8.85 -2.27 11.18
C ASP A 139 7.44 -2.88 11.34
N LEU A 140 7.27 -4.18 11.04
CA LEU A 140 5.97 -4.88 10.95
C LEU A 140 5.18 -5.13 12.26
#